data_AF-A0ABD0KMZ1-F1
#
_entry.id   AF-A0ABD0KMZ1-F1
#
_cell.length_a   1.000
_cell.length_b   1.000
_cell.length_c   1.000
_cell.angle_alpha   90.00
_cell.angle_beta   90.00
_cell.angle_gamma   90.00
#
_symmetry.space_group_name_H-M   'P 1'
#
loop_
_entity.id
_entity.type
_entity.pdbx_description
1 polymer ?
#
loop_
_entity_poly.entity_id
_entity_poly.type
_entity_poly.pdbx_seq_one_letter_code
_entity_poly.pdbx_strand_id
1 'polypeptide(L)'
;MPVCSWFTFLCMRENKSQKPRKVHPNQGRYDAMVVWKGKADKPIQKSGSLAFEVILKPAQNDAPLRPISPPKNNRVVLSEEDIKLKLKKAEERRQSLEAQRLEQLAKERERAQEVVAKAQQESKEFSHATKEKLRRSMEANKENREAQIKALQERLREHSIKVTETCKQSDKMMEDFQEKINSKISQRFEVYEENRQSQLQSMLTRLKEHANHIQEVCQASENMGKVCEEKLVSKMENALRNREEQLRALQERLLEHERRIEEVQKKKMGIQEDEDA
;
A
#
# COMPACT_ATOMS: atom_id res chain seq x y z
N MET A 1 0.70 38.92 17.43
CA MET A 1 0.47 40.31 16.98
C MET A 1 0.61 40.30 15.46
N PRO A 2 -0.51 40.31 14.74
CA PRO A 2 -0.90 41.55 14.08
C PRO A 2 -2.36 41.92 14.35
N VAL A 3 -2.58 43.23 14.27
CA VAL A 3 -3.78 43.96 14.62
C VAL A 3 -4.64 44.08 13.36
N CYS A 4 -5.90 43.66 13.42
CA CYS A 4 -6.91 44.06 12.44
C CYS A 4 -8.10 44.66 13.17
N SER A 5 -7.99 45.98 13.38
CA SER A 5 -9.12 46.89 13.47
C SER A 5 -9.67 47.06 12.06
N TRP A 6 -10.95 46.74 11.85
CA TRP A 6 -11.86 47.46 10.95
C TRP A 6 -13.26 46.81 10.92
N PHE A 7 -14.27 47.69 10.88
CA PHE A 7 -15.69 47.44 10.65
C PHE A 7 -16.54 46.91 11.81
N THR A 8 -16.81 47.83 12.74
CA THR A 8 -18.19 48.13 13.14
C THR A 8 -19.05 48.39 11.89
N PHE A 9 -20.01 47.52 11.61
CA PHE A 9 -21.19 47.92 10.83
C PHE A 9 -22.46 47.42 11.52
N LEU A 10 -23.06 48.38 12.20
CA LEU A 10 -24.42 48.41 12.70
C LEU A 10 -25.36 48.23 11.50
N CYS A 11 -25.92 47.03 11.29
CA CYS A 11 -27.12 46.93 10.45
C CYS A 11 -28.34 47.22 11.31
N MET A 12 -28.65 48.52 11.34
CA MET A 12 -29.89 49.12 11.78
C MET A 12 -31.09 48.33 11.23
N ARG A 13 -31.90 47.85 12.17
CA ARG A 13 -33.31 47.56 11.96
C ARG A 13 -34.00 48.89 11.74
N GLU A 14 -34.29 49.23 10.48
CA GLU A 14 -34.98 50.46 10.13
C GLU A 14 -36.31 50.18 9.43
N ASN A 15 -37.26 51.05 9.75
CA ASN A 15 -38.68 50.79 9.75
C ASN A 15 -39.27 50.62 8.35
N LYS A 16 -40.26 49.72 8.25
CA LYS A 16 -41.20 49.68 7.13
C LYS A 16 -41.87 51.06 7.02
N SER A 17 -41.48 51.83 6.02
CA SER A 17 -42.24 53.00 5.56
C SER A 17 -43.66 52.56 5.23
N GLN A 18 -44.63 52.96 6.06
CA GLN A 18 -46.03 52.91 5.68
C GLN A 18 -46.25 53.97 4.60
N LYS A 19 -46.43 53.53 3.35
CA LYS A 19 -46.95 54.40 2.29
C LYS A 19 -48.37 54.83 2.68
N PRO A 20 -48.73 56.13 2.58
CA PRO A 20 -50.11 56.53 2.78
C PRO A 20 -50.98 55.87 1.70
N ARG A 21 -52.08 55.23 2.11
CA ARG A 21 -53.09 54.72 1.19
C ARG A 21 -53.67 55.92 0.43
N LYS A 22 -53.53 55.93 -0.90
CA LYS A 22 -54.25 56.88 -1.76
C LYS A 22 -55.74 56.58 -1.65
N VAL A 23 -56.49 57.49 -1.04
CA VAL A 23 -57.96 57.50 -1.05
C VAL A 23 -58.39 57.90 -2.46
N HIS A 24 -59.14 57.05 -3.15
CA HIS A 24 -59.75 57.38 -4.44
C HIS A 24 -60.74 58.55 -4.26
N PRO A 25 -60.75 59.55 -5.16
CA PRO A 25 -61.50 60.80 -4.95
C PRO A 25 -63.01 60.69 -5.25
N ASN A 26 -63.63 59.53 -5.05
CA ASN A 26 -65.05 59.35 -5.39
C ASN A 26 -65.82 58.39 -4.46
N GLN A 27 -65.52 58.41 -3.17
CA GLN A 27 -66.40 57.85 -2.14
C GLN A 27 -67.30 58.96 -1.56
N GLY A 28 -68.24 59.42 -2.38
CA GLY A 28 -69.41 60.13 -1.88
C GLY A 28 -70.34 59.14 -1.19
N ARG A 29 -70.60 59.34 0.11
CA ARG A 29 -71.80 58.80 0.76
C ARG A 29 -73.00 59.45 0.11
N TYR A 30 -73.61 58.78 -0.86
CA TYR A 30 -74.95 59.13 -1.27
C TYR A 30 -75.91 58.45 -0.29
N ASP A 31 -76.32 59.19 0.73
CA ASP A 31 -77.55 58.90 1.47
C ASP A 31 -78.69 58.96 0.45
N ALA A 32 -79.19 57.79 0.05
CA ALA A 32 -80.43 57.72 -0.70
C ALA A 32 -81.57 58.13 0.25
N MET A 33 -81.96 59.40 0.22
CA MET A 33 -83.28 59.80 0.72
C MET A 33 -84.32 59.10 -0.15
N VAL A 34 -84.91 58.03 0.38
CA VAL A 34 -86.18 57.49 -0.13
C VAL A 34 -87.25 58.52 0.24
N VAL A 35 -87.47 59.48 -0.65
CA VAL A 35 -88.68 60.32 -0.60
C VAL A 35 -89.84 59.41 -0.98
N TRP A 36 -90.55 58.93 0.03
CA TRP A 36 -91.84 58.29 -0.16
C TRP A 36 -92.83 59.35 -0.68
N LYS A 37 -92.94 59.48 -2.00
CA LYS A 37 -94.04 60.19 -2.64
C LYS A 37 -95.27 59.29 -2.60
N GLY A 38 -95.79 59.08 -1.39
CA GLY A 38 -97.13 58.54 -1.18
C GLY A 38 -98.12 59.60 -1.65
N LYS A 39 -98.66 59.39 -2.85
CA LYS A 39 -99.83 60.13 -3.34
C LYS A 39 -100.95 59.93 -2.33
N ALA A 40 -101.24 60.97 -1.56
CA ALA A 40 -102.48 61.11 -0.81
C ALA A 40 -103.62 61.46 -1.79
N ASP A 41 -103.90 60.55 -2.73
CA ASP A 41 -105.09 60.59 -3.59
C ASP A 41 -105.97 59.38 -3.26
N LYS A 42 -106.28 59.21 -1.97
CA LYS A 42 -107.45 58.47 -1.49
C LYS A 42 -107.92 59.13 -0.19
N PRO A 43 -109.02 59.90 -0.20
CA PRO A 43 -109.68 60.25 1.04
C PRO A 43 -110.19 58.96 1.69
N ILE A 44 -109.65 58.62 2.85
CA ILE A 44 -110.26 57.67 3.77
C ILE A 44 -111.52 58.36 4.29
N GLN A 45 -112.68 58.10 3.66
CA GLN A 45 -113.98 58.46 4.21
C GLN A 45 -114.62 57.21 4.83
N LYS A 46 -114.54 57.11 6.15
CA LYS A 46 -115.48 56.39 7.02
C LYS A 46 -115.41 57.14 8.36
N SER A 47 -116.43 57.80 8.90
CA SER A 47 -117.88 57.71 8.79
C SER A 47 -118.50 59.12 8.88
N GLY A 48 -119.44 59.48 8.01
CA GLY A 48 -120.27 60.68 8.18
C GLY A 48 -120.38 61.65 6.99
N SER A 49 -119.72 61.40 5.85
CA SER A 49 -119.77 62.30 4.68
C SER A 49 -120.43 61.64 3.48
N LEU A 50 -121.50 62.29 2.96
CA LEU A 50 -122.20 61.90 1.75
C LEU A 50 -121.43 62.46 0.53
N ALA A 51 -120.95 61.59 -0.37
CA ALA A 51 -120.33 62.00 -1.62
C ALA A 51 -121.29 61.66 -2.77
N PHE A 52 -121.62 62.66 -3.59
CA PHE A 52 -122.44 62.50 -4.80
C PHE A 52 -121.69 63.06 -6.00
N GLU A 53 -121.78 62.35 -7.12
CA GLU A 53 -121.20 62.76 -8.40
C GLU A 53 -122.17 63.71 -9.09
N VAL A 54 -121.82 65.01 -9.15
CA VAL A 54 -122.61 66.03 -9.86
C VAL A 54 -122.05 66.18 -11.28
N ILE A 55 -122.75 65.63 -12.25
CA ILE A 55 -122.44 65.80 -13.68
C ILE A 55 -123.27 66.97 -14.21
N LEU A 56 -122.69 68.18 -14.25
CA LEU A 56 -123.38 69.39 -14.73
C LEU A 56 -123.57 69.41 -16.26
N LYS A 57 -122.73 68.68 -17.02
CA LYS A 57 -122.85 68.38 -18.45
C LYS A 57 -122.18 67.02 -18.72
N PRO A 58 -122.78 66.12 -19.52
CA PRO A 58 -122.13 64.86 -19.89
C PRO A 58 -120.83 65.14 -20.66
N ALA A 59 -119.80 64.33 -20.43
CA ALA A 59 -118.52 64.47 -21.11
C ALA A 59 -118.72 64.41 -22.64
N GLN A 60 -118.28 65.45 -23.35
CA GLN A 60 -118.20 65.41 -24.81
C GLN A 60 -117.15 64.34 -25.20
N ASN A 61 -117.50 63.47 -26.14
CA ASN A 61 -116.88 62.16 -26.42
C ASN A 61 -115.40 62.13 -26.86
N ASP A 62 -114.62 63.19 -26.70
CA ASP A 62 -113.20 63.19 -27.09
C ASP A 62 -112.29 62.88 -25.91
N ALA A 63 -112.28 61.60 -25.51
CA ALA A 63 -111.23 61.05 -24.66
C ALA A 63 -109.96 60.79 -25.51
N PRO A 64 -108.76 61.23 -25.10
CA PRO A 64 -107.54 60.98 -25.85
C PRO A 64 -107.28 59.47 -25.97
N LEU A 65 -107.01 59.02 -27.21
CA LEU A 65 -106.64 57.64 -27.53
C LEU A 65 -105.46 57.20 -26.66
N ARG A 66 -105.69 56.25 -25.75
CA ARG A 66 -104.62 55.63 -24.96
C ARG A 66 -103.62 54.97 -25.93
N PRO A 67 -102.29 55.09 -25.69
CA PRO A 67 -101.29 54.46 -26.54
C PRO A 67 -101.56 52.97 -26.65
N ILE A 68 -101.40 52.42 -27.86
CA ILE A 68 -101.59 51.00 -28.17
C ILE A 68 -100.71 50.20 -27.21
N SER A 69 -101.37 49.52 -26.27
CA SER A 69 -100.72 48.55 -25.39
C SER A 69 -100.33 47.34 -26.23
N PRO A 70 -99.25 46.61 -25.86
CA PRO A 70 -98.83 45.42 -26.60
C PRO A 70 -100.02 44.47 -26.85
N PRO A 71 -100.15 43.90 -28.06
CA PRO A 71 -101.30 43.09 -28.43
C PRO A 71 -101.49 41.93 -27.46
N LYS A 72 -102.68 41.85 -26.84
CA LYS A 72 -103.06 40.79 -25.87
C LYS A 72 -103.04 39.38 -26.49
N ASN A 73 -102.96 39.25 -27.81
CA ASN A 73 -103.03 37.97 -28.51
C ASN A 73 -101.75 37.14 -28.46
N ASN A 74 -100.63 37.74 -28.02
CA ASN A 74 -99.42 36.99 -27.64
C ASN A 74 -99.27 36.94 -26.12
N ARG A 75 -100.38 36.71 -25.40
CA ARG A 75 -100.32 35.99 -24.13
C ARG A 75 -99.92 34.56 -24.50
N VAL A 76 -98.66 34.35 -24.90
CA VAL A 76 -98.03 33.05 -24.74
C VAL A 76 -98.14 32.81 -23.25
N VAL A 77 -99.18 32.08 -22.86
CA VAL A 77 -99.37 31.61 -21.50
C VAL A 77 -98.18 30.69 -21.32
N LEU A 78 -97.08 31.24 -20.79
CA LEU A 78 -95.88 30.48 -20.49
C LEU A 78 -96.35 29.28 -19.69
N SER A 79 -96.24 28.09 -20.27
CA SER A 79 -96.65 26.87 -19.58
C SER A 79 -95.83 26.77 -18.30
N GLU A 80 -96.40 26.19 -17.25
CA GLU A 80 -95.69 25.99 -15.99
C GLU A 80 -94.34 25.27 -16.23
N GLU A 81 -94.31 24.39 -17.22
CA GLU A 81 -93.10 23.70 -17.71
C GLU A 81 -92.06 24.65 -18.31
N ASP A 82 -92.47 25.62 -19.14
CA ASP A 82 -91.58 26.62 -19.75
C ASP A 82 -90.97 27.55 -18.69
N ILE A 83 -91.74 27.90 -17.65
CA ILE A 83 -91.26 28.72 -16.53
C ILE A 83 -90.24 27.93 -15.71
N LYS A 84 -90.54 26.67 -15.36
CA LYS A 84 -89.61 25.77 -14.66
C LYS A 84 -88.33 25.56 -15.45
N LEU A 85 -88.42 25.37 -16.77
CA LEU A 85 -87.26 25.19 -17.64
C LEU A 85 -86.36 26.43 -17.65
N LYS A 86 -86.95 27.64 -17.74
CA LYS A 86 -86.18 28.90 -17.68
C LYS A 86 -85.49 29.11 -16.34
N LEU A 87 -86.15 28.76 -15.22
CA LEU A 87 -85.57 28.81 -13.88
C LEU A 87 -84.43 27.80 -13.73
N LYS A 88 -84.64 26.55 -14.18
CA LYS A 88 -83.61 25.51 -14.18
C LYS A 88 -82.38 25.92 -14.99
N LYS A 89 -82.57 26.48 -16.19
CA LYS A 89 -81.46 27.01 -17.02
C LYS A 89 -80.76 28.23 -16.40
N ALA A 90 -81.43 29.02 -15.56
CA ALA A 90 -80.80 30.09 -14.79
C ALA A 90 -80.00 29.55 -13.61
N GLU A 91 -80.50 28.51 -12.95
CA GLU A 91 -79.81 27.81 -11.88
C GLU A 91 -78.58 27.03 -12.38
N GLU A 92 -78.68 26.31 -13.49
CA GLU A 92 -77.53 25.64 -14.12
C GLU A 92 -76.44 26.63 -14.50
N ARG A 93 -76.79 27.82 -15.03
CA ARG A 93 -75.81 28.90 -15.28
C ARG A 93 -75.18 29.45 -13.99
N ARG A 94 -75.96 29.56 -12.91
CA ARG A 94 -75.43 29.99 -11.61
C ARG A 94 -74.42 28.96 -11.09
N GLN A 95 -74.80 27.68 -11.12
CA GLN A 95 -73.95 26.56 -10.69
C GLN A 95 -72.70 26.43 -11.57
N SER A 96 -72.79 26.59 -12.89
CA SER A 96 -71.62 26.51 -13.78
C SER A 96 -70.62 27.63 -13.51
N LEU A 97 -71.12 28.86 -13.27
CA LEU A 97 -70.26 29.99 -12.92
C LEU A 97 -69.61 29.82 -11.53
N GLU A 98 -70.36 29.25 -10.59
CA GLU A 98 -69.84 28.93 -9.26
C GLU A 98 -68.78 27.83 -9.32
N ALA A 99 -69.03 26.74 -10.06
CA ALA A 99 -68.06 25.68 -10.29
C ALA A 99 -66.78 26.19 -10.97
N GLN A 100 -66.90 27.04 -12.00
CA GLN A 100 -65.75 27.65 -12.67
C GLN A 100 -64.93 28.52 -11.71
N ARG A 101 -65.59 29.29 -10.83
CA ARG A 101 -64.90 30.09 -9.80
C ARG A 101 -64.20 29.21 -8.78
N LEU A 102 -64.84 28.13 -8.33
CA LEU A 102 -64.23 27.17 -7.41
C LEU A 102 -63.02 26.47 -8.04
N GLU A 103 -63.10 26.10 -9.31
CA GLU A 103 -61.98 25.50 -10.05
C GLU A 103 -60.81 26.47 -10.18
N GLN A 104 -61.07 27.76 -10.48
CA GLN A 104 -60.02 28.78 -10.52
C GLN A 104 -59.35 28.96 -9.15
N LEU A 105 -60.13 29.04 -8.07
CA LEU A 105 -59.60 29.13 -6.70
C LEU A 105 -58.81 27.87 -6.30
N ALA A 106 -59.23 26.68 -6.74
CA ALA A 106 -58.50 25.44 -6.51
C ALA A 106 -57.16 25.45 -7.25
N LYS A 107 -57.13 25.86 -8.53
CA LYS A 107 -55.89 26.00 -9.31
C LYS A 107 -54.93 27.03 -8.71
N GLU A 108 -55.44 28.14 -8.19
CA GLU A 108 -54.61 29.14 -7.49
C GLU A 108 -54.01 28.59 -6.20
N ARG A 109 -54.79 27.80 -5.43
CA ARG A 109 -54.28 27.13 -4.22
C ARG A 109 -53.23 26.07 -4.53
N GLU A 110 -53.44 25.27 -5.56
CA GLU A 110 -52.48 24.25 -6.01
C GLU A 110 -51.16 24.90 -6.42
N ARG A 111 -51.20 25.94 -7.26
CA ARG A 111 -50.00 26.71 -7.65
C ARG A 111 -49.29 27.32 -6.44
N ALA A 112 -50.04 27.84 -5.47
CA ALA A 112 -49.43 28.37 -4.25
C ALA A 112 -48.71 27.27 -3.44
N GLN A 113 -49.29 26.07 -3.35
CA GLN A 113 -48.67 24.92 -2.70
C GLN A 113 -47.41 24.45 -3.47
N GLU A 114 -47.48 24.35 -4.80
CA GLU A 114 -46.33 24.00 -5.64
C GLU A 114 -45.17 24.98 -5.47
N VAL A 115 -45.44 26.29 -5.45
CA VAL A 115 -44.41 27.32 -5.24
C VAL A 115 -43.76 27.16 -3.87
N VAL A 116 -44.55 26.91 -2.82
CA VAL A 116 -44.02 26.69 -1.46
C VAL A 116 -43.20 25.40 -1.39
N ALA A 117 -43.69 24.30 -1.97
CA ALA A 117 -42.99 23.02 -2.00
C ALA A 117 -41.67 23.13 -2.77
N LYS A 118 -41.67 23.82 -3.91
CA LYS A 118 -40.47 24.07 -4.72
C LYS A 118 -39.46 24.92 -3.97
N ALA A 119 -39.88 26.01 -3.33
CA ALA A 119 -38.98 26.82 -2.50
C ALA A 119 -38.36 26.03 -1.35
N GLN A 120 -39.14 25.15 -0.70
CA GLN A 120 -38.62 24.24 0.33
C GLN A 120 -37.63 23.23 -0.24
N GLN A 121 -37.91 22.68 -1.43
CA GLN A 121 -37.05 21.71 -2.09
C GLN A 121 -35.71 22.33 -2.49
N GLU A 122 -35.71 23.51 -3.12
CA GLU A 122 -34.49 24.24 -3.47
C GLU A 122 -33.66 24.58 -2.22
N SER A 123 -34.32 24.95 -1.11
CA SER A 123 -33.64 25.18 0.17
C SER A 123 -32.95 23.91 0.71
N LYS A 124 -33.62 22.75 0.62
CA LYS A 124 -33.04 21.46 1.04
C LYS A 124 -31.88 21.06 0.14
N GLU A 125 -32.01 21.21 -1.18
CA GLU A 125 -30.96 20.90 -2.15
C GLU A 125 -29.73 21.77 -1.94
N PHE A 126 -29.94 23.07 -1.70
CA PHE A 126 -28.86 23.99 -1.37
C PHE A 126 -28.12 23.58 -0.07
N SER A 127 -28.88 23.26 0.97
CA SER A 127 -28.32 22.80 2.24
C SER A 127 -27.50 21.51 2.06
N HIS A 128 -28.05 20.53 1.34
CA HIS A 128 -27.40 19.26 1.05
C HIS A 128 -26.12 19.45 0.22
N ALA A 129 -26.20 20.20 -0.89
CA ALA A 129 -25.06 20.47 -1.76
C ALA A 129 -23.93 21.20 -1.02
N THR A 130 -24.28 22.15 -0.15
CA THR A 130 -23.30 22.88 0.66
C THR A 130 -22.62 21.96 1.67
N LYS A 131 -23.38 21.10 2.35
CA LYS A 131 -22.85 20.11 3.29
C LYS A 131 -21.91 19.13 2.59
N GLU A 132 -22.29 18.62 1.43
CA GLU A 132 -21.46 17.70 0.63
C GLU A 132 -20.19 18.37 0.11
N LYS A 133 -20.28 19.62 -0.35
CA LYS A 133 -19.10 20.39 -0.78
C LYS A 133 -18.12 20.60 0.38
N LEU A 134 -18.62 20.95 1.56
CA LEU A 134 -17.79 21.09 2.76
C LEU A 134 -17.14 19.75 3.13
N ARG A 135 -17.92 18.66 3.15
CA ARG A 135 -17.41 17.31 3.43
C ARG A 135 -16.26 16.92 2.51
N ARG A 136 -16.45 17.03 1.19
CA ARG A 136 -15.41 16.75 0.19
C ARG A 136 -14.18 17.63 0.36
N SER A 137 -14.38 18.92 0.65
CA SER A 137 -13.26 19.84 0.89
C SER A 137 -12.44 19.45 2.12
N MET A 138 -13.10 18.98 3.19
CA MET A 138 -12.44 18.53 4.41
C MET A 138 -11.73 17.18 4.20
N GLU A 139 -12.34 16.25 3.47
CA GLU A 139 -11.75 14.96 3.10
C GLU A 139 -10.50 15.16 2.24
N ALA A 140 -10.57 15.99 1.19
CA ALA A 140 -9.41 16.31 0.34
C ALA A 140 -8.29 16.99 1.13
N ASN A 141 -8.63 17.90 2.06
CA ASN A 141 -7.61 18.53 2.92
C ASN A 141 -6.91 17.50 3.82
N LYS A 142 -7.69 16.58 4.42
CA LYS A 142 -7.17 15.50 5.26
C LYS A 142 -6.25 14.58 4.46
N GLU A 143 -6.68 14.14 3.27
CA GLU A 143 -5.88 13.29 2.38
C GLU A 143 -4.58 13.98 1.95
N ASN A 144 -4.64 15.26 1.58
CA ASN A 144 -3.45 16.04 1.23
C ASN A 144 -2.46 16.14 2.41
N ARG A 145 -2.97 16.38 3.62
CA ARG A 145 -2.15 16.41 4.83
C ARG A 145 -1.51 15.06 5.11
N GLU A 146 -2.27 13.98 4.99
CA GLU A 146 -1.78 12.62 5.18
C GLU A 146 -0.74 12.23 4.12
N ALA A 147 -0.95 12.62 2.86
CA ALA A 147 0.00 12.40 1.78
C ALA A 147 1.33 13.12 2.03
N GLN A 148 1.29 14.38 2.49
CA GLN A 148 2.50 15.12 2.85
C GLN A 148 3.25 14.47 4.02
N ILE A 149 2.54 14.02 5.04
CA ILE A 149 3.14 13.33 6.19
C ILE A 149 3.76 12.01 5.74
N LYS A 150 3.07 11.20 4.94
CA LYS A 150 3.58 9.94 4.39
C LYS A 150 4.83 10.16 3.54
N ALA A 151 4.82 11.14 2.64
CA ALA A 151 5.99 11.48 1.82
C ALA A 151 7.19 11.96 2.66
N LEU A 152 6.95 12.64 3.79
CA LEU A 152 8.03 13.00 4.71
C LEU A 152 8.56 11.77 5.46
N GLN A 153 7.68 10.90 5.95
CA GLN A 153 8.06 9.66 6.63
C GLN A 153 8.87 8.74 5.72
N GLU A 154 8.49 8.61 4.45
CA GLU A 154 9.21 7.81 3.45
C GLU A 154 10.61 8.36 3.21
N ARG A 155 10.76 9.67 2.96
CA ARG A 155 12.07 10.32 2.82
C ARG A 155 12.97 10.13 4.05
N LEU A 156 12.40 10.22 5.25
CA LEU A 156 13.15 9.97 6.49
C LEU A 156 13.58 8.50 6.62
N ARG A 157 12.74 7.56 6.16
CA ARG A 157 13.05 6.13 6.15
C ARG A 157 14.16 5.80 5.16
N GLU A 158 14.12 6.37 3.95
CA GLU A 158 15.20 6.23 2.97
C GLU A 158 16.51 6.81 3.50
N HIS A 159 16.45 7.99 4.15
CA HIS A 159 17.62 8.59 4.75
C HIS A 159 18.21 7.70 5.85
N SER A 160 17.39 7.13 6.74
CA SER A 160 17.90 6.23 7.78
C SER A 160 18.53 4.97 7.19
N ILE A 161 17.94 4.39 6.15
CA ILE A 161 18.53 3.26 5.42
C ILE A 161 19.90 3.64 4.86
N LYS A 162 20.01 4.76 4.12
CA LYS A 162 21.29 5.23 3.56
C LYS A 162 22.36 5.46 4.63
N VAL A 163 21.99 6.03 5.78
CA VAL A 163 22.92 6.20 6.91
C VAL A 163 23.41 4.84 7.40
N THR A 164 22.50 3.87 7.62
CA THR A 164 22.90 2.54 8.08
C THR A 164 23.76 1.79 7.07
N GLU A 165 23.50 1.95 5.77
CA GLU A 165 24.31 1.36 4.70
C GLU A 165 25.71 1.97 4.67
N THR A 166 25.80 3.30 4.82
CA THR A 166 27.08 4.01 4.89
C THR A 166 27.90 3.56 6.10
N CYS A 167 27.27 3.41 7.27
CA CYS A 167 27.92 2.87 8.46
C CYS A 167 28.43 1.45 8.22
N LYS A 168 27.57 0.55 7.72
CA LYS A 168 27.97 -0.84 7.40
C LYS A 168 29.10 -0.91 6.38
N GLN A 169 29.12 -0.02 5.39
CA GLN A 169 30.19 0.03 4.40
C GLN A 169 31.50 0.49 5.04
N SER A 170 31.45 1.51 5.90
CA SER A 170 32.62 1.95 6.68
C SER A 170 33.16 0.84 7.60
N ASP A 171 32.27 0.12 8.29
CA ASP A 171 32.64 -0.98 9.18
C ASP A 171 33.30 -2.12 8.40
N LYS A 172 32.72 -2.52 7.26
CA LYS A 172 33.33 -3.52 6.35
C LYS A 172 34.71 -3.09 5.87
N MET A 173 34.89 -1.83 5.47
CA MET A 173 36.21 -1.33 5.09
C MET A 173 37.21 -1.44 6.24
N MET A 174 36.80 -1.13 7.47
CA MET A 174 37.64 -1.29 8.66
C MET A 174 38.02 -2.76 8.90
N GLU A 175 37.05 -3.68 8.81
CA GLU A 175 37.27 -5.12 8.92
C GLU A 175 38.26 -5.62 7.87
N ASP A 176 38.09 -5.23 6.59
CA ASP A 176 39.01 -5.58 5.50
C ASP A 176 40.43 -5.06 5.76
N PHE A 177 40.57 -3.85 6.32
CA PHE A 177 41.88 -3.31 6.71
C PHE A 177 42.50 -4.10 7.86
N GLN A 178 41.70 -4.45 8.87
CA GLN A 178 42.16 -5.23 10.01
C GLN A 178 42.60 -6.63 9.57
N GLU A 179 41.84 -7.27 8.68
CA GLU A 179 42.18 -8.58 8.12
C GLU A 179 43.49 -8.51 7.33
N LYS A 180 43.70 -7.48 6.50
CA LYS A 180 44.97 -7.26 5.79
C LYS A 180 46.14 -7.07 6.75
N ILE A 181 45.95 -6.35 7.86
CA ILE A 181 46.98 -6.18 8.89
C ILE A 181 47.29 -7.53 9.55
N ASN A 182 46.27 -8.25 9.99
CA ASN A 182 46.42 -9.57 10.64
C ASN A 182 47.07 -10.60 9.71
N SER A 183 46.70 -10.62 8.43
CA SER A 183 47.30 -11.47 7.40
C SER A 183 48.78 -11.16 7.21
N LYS A 184 49.15 -9.87 7.10
CA LYS A 184 50.56 -9.44 7.00
C LYS A 184 51.38 -9.83 8.23
N ILE A 185 50.80 -9.67 9.42
CA ILE A 185 51.45 -10.06 10.68
C ILE A 185 51.68 -11.59 10.68
N SER A 186 50.67 -12.37 10.31
CA SER A 186 50.74 -13.83 10.26
C SER A 186 51.81 -14.31 9.27
N GLN A 187 51.82 -13.76 8.05
CA GLN A 187 52.85 -14.06 7.04
C GLN A 187 54.26 -13.73 7.53
N ARG A 188 54.43 -12.61 8.25
CA ARG A 188 55.73 -12.26 8.83
C ARG A 188 56.18 -13.30 9.85
N PHE A 189 55.29 -13.73 10.74
CA PHE A 189 55.58 -14.78 11.72
C PHE A 189 55.94 -16.11 11.05
N GLU A 190 55.19 -16.52 10.03
CA GLU A 190 55.45 -17.75 9.28
C GLU A 190 56.84 -17.73 8.65
N VAL A 191 57.24 -16.63 8.00
CA VAL A 191 58.59 -16.47 7.44
C VAL A 191 59.67 -16.53 8.53
N TYR A 192 59.43 -15.96 9.72
CA TYR A 192 60.39 -16.08 10.83
C TYR A 192 60.51 -17.52 11.33
N GLU A 193 59.40 -18.26 11.41
CA GLU A 193 59.39 -19.66 11.81
C GLU A 193 60.11 -20.54 10.78
N GLU A 194 59.80 -20.39 9.50
CA GLU A 194 60.46 -21.12 8.40
C GLU A 194 61.98 -20.88 8.41
N ASN A 195 62.40 -19.62 8.57
CA ASN A 195 63.83 -19.29 8.64
C ASN A 195 64.51 -19.94 9.85
N ARG A 196 63.87 -19.92 11.02
CA ARG A 196 64.39 -20.59 12.22
C ARG A 196 64.47 -22.10 12.03
N GLN A 197 63.42 -22.71 11.47
CA GLN A 197 63.38 -24.14 11.19
C GLN A 197 64.47 -24.55 10.20
N SER A 198 64.64 -23.79 9.11
CA SER A 198 65.68 -24.00 8.10
C SER A 198 67.09 -23.92 8.70
N GLN A 199 67.35 -22.93 9.56
CA GLN A 199 68.63 -22.81 10.27
C GLN A 199 68.91 -24.01 11.18
N LEU A 200 67.92 -24.41 11.98
CA LEU A 200 68.04 -25.59 12.85
C LEU A 200 68.25 -26.87 12.03
N GLN A 201 67.49 -27.05 10.96
CA GLN A 201 67.60 -28.20 10.07
C GLN A 201 68.98 -28.26 9.40
N SER A 202 69.52 -27.14 8.95
CA SER A 202 70.87 -27.05 8.38
C SER A 202 71.94 -27.52 9.39
N MET A 203 71.86 -27.05 10.64
CA MET A 203 72.77 -27.52 11.71
C MET A 203 72.63 -29.02 11.99
N LEU A 204 71.40 -29.52 12.10
CA LEU A 204 71.14 -30.94 12.33
C LEU A 204 71.67 -31.82 11.19
N THR A 205 71.53 -31.34 9.94
CA THR A 205 72.01 -32.06 8.75
C THR A 205 73.54 -32.16 8.78
N ARG A 206 74.24 -31.05 9.06
CA ARG A 206 75.72 -31.03 9.19
C ARG A 206 76.21 -31.94 10.33
N LEU A 207 75.51 -31.96 11.46
CA LEU A 207 75.86 -32.86 12.58
C LEU A 207 75.67 -34.32 12.19
N LYS A 208 74.61 -34.64 11.45
CA LYS A 208 74.35 -35.99 10.94
C LYS A 208 75.42 -36.41 9.92
N GLU A 209 75.78 -35.53 8.99
CA GLU A 209 76.87 -35.75 8.03
C GLU A 209 78.20 -36.01 8.75
N HIS A 210 78.52 -35.22 9.78
CA HIS A 210 79.73 -35.42 10.57
C HIS A 210 79.71 -36.76 11.33
N ALA A 211 78.57 -37.14 11.91
CA ALA A 211 78.42 -38.44 12.57
C ALA A 211 78.61 -39.61 11.57
N ASN A 212 78.03 -39.50 10.38
CA ASN A 212 78.22 -40.48 9.30
C ASN A 212 79.69 -40.56 8.89
N HIS A 213 80.36 -39.41 8.72
CA HIS A 213 81.77 -39.40 8.35
C HIS A 213 82.67 -40.04 9.43
N ILE A 214 82.42 -39.78 10.71
CA ILE A 214 83.12 -40.48 11.80
C ILE A 214 82.89 -41.99 11.67
N GLN A 215 81.65 -42.42 11.45
CA GLN A 215 81.31 -43.83 11.27
C GLN A 215 82.09 -44.44 10.10
N GLU A 216 82.14 -43.76 8.94
CA GLU A 216 82.91 -44.19 7.78
C GLU A 216 84.41 -44.34 8.09
N VAL A 217 85.01 -43.38 8.80
CA VAL A 217 86.44 -43.42 9.19
C VAL A 217 86.70 -44.57 10.18
N CYS A 218 85.82 -44.77 11.17
CA CYS A 218 85.92 -45.89 12.11
C CYS A 218 85.82 -47.24 11.38
N GLN A 219 84.85 -47.39 10.48
CA GLN A 219 84.68 -48.60 9.68
C GLN A 219 85.87 -48.84 8.75
N ALA A 220 86.40 -47.80 8.10
CA ALA A 220 87.59 -47.91 7.28
C ALA A 220 88.80 -48.39 8.09
N SER A 221 89.00 -47.86 9.30
CA SER A 221 90.06 -48.28 10.22
C SER A 221 89.88 -49.75 10.66
N GLU A 222 88.67 -50.15 11.05
CA GLU A 222 88.35 -51.52 11.44
C GLU A 222 88.60 -52.50 10.30
N ASN A 223 88.17 -52.16 9.08
CA ASN A 223 88.40 -52.98 7.88
C ASN A 223 89.89 -53.11 7.56
N MET A 224 90.67 -52.03 7.71
CA MET A 224 92.13 -52.10 7.55
C MET A 224 92.78 -53.01 8.59
N GLY A 225 92.29 -52.99 9.84
CA GLY A 225 92.70 -53.94 10.89
C GLY A 225 92.45 -55.39 10.47
N LYS A 226 91.21 -55.71 10.07
CA LYS A 226 90.82 -57.05 9.57
C LYS A 226 91.68 -57.51 8.41
N VAL A 227 91.92 -56.66 7.41
CA VAL A 227 92.77 -56.99 6.25
C VAL A 227 94.22 -57.28 6.67
N CYS A 228 94.77 -56.57 7.65
CA CYS A 228 96.11 -56.84 8.18
C CYS A 228 96.17 -58.18 8.94
N GLU A 229 95.16 -58.46 9.76
CA GLU A 229 95.01 -59.74 10.47
C GLU A 229 94.90 -60.91 9.49
N GLU A 230 94.02 -60.82 8.48
CA GLU A 230 93.88 -61.82 7.42
C GLU A 230 95.20 -62.06 6.67
N LYS A 231 95.93 -61.00 6.33
CA LYS A 231 97.26 -61.12 5.69
C LYS A 231 98.28 -61.81 6.59
N LEU A 232 98.25 -61.56 7.90
CA LEU A 232 99.15 -62.22 8.86
C LEU A 232 98.81 -63.70 8.99
N VAL A 233 97.52 -64.03 9.17
CA VAL A 233 97.03 -65.41 9.25
C VAL A 233 97.39 -66.18 7.97
N SER A 234 97.10 -65.62 6.80
CA SER A 234 97.43 -66.24 5.50
C SER A 234 98.93 -66.53 5.36
N LYS A 235 99.81 -65.62 5.83
CA LYS A 235 101.27 -65.86 5.85
C LYS A 235 101.66 -67.01 6.78
N MET A 236 101.07 -67.08 7.98
CA MET A 236 101.32 -68.18 8.93
C MET A 236 100.84 -69.52 8.38
N GLU A 237 99.66 -69.56 7.77
CA GLU A 237 99.12 -70.77 7.12
C GLU A 237 99.99 -71.25 5.96
N ASN A 238 100.50 -70.33 5.13
CA ASN A 238 101.42 -70.68 4.05
C ASN A 238 102.75 -71.22 4.59
N ALA A 239 103.29 -70.62 5.66
CA ALA A 239 104.52 -71.11 6.29
C ALA A 239 104.33 -72.51 6.91
N LEU A 240 103.19 -72.76 7.55
CA LEU A 240 102.82 -74.09 8.08
C LEU A 240 102.67 -75.11 6.96
N ARG A 241 101.95 -74.77 5.87
CA ARG A 241 101.82 -75.63 4.68
C ARG A 241 103.17 -76.01 4.08
N ASN A 242 104.05 -75.04 3.87
CA ASN A 242 105.40 -75.29 3.33
C ASN A 242 106.22 -76.22 4.26
N ARG A 243 106.11 -76.05 5.58
CA ARG A 243 106.79 -76.91 6.56
C ARG A 243 106.22 -78.34 6.55
N GLU A 244 104.91 -78.49 6.46
CA GLU A 244 104.26 -79.78 6.33
C GLU A 244 104.69 -80.49 5.05
N GLU A 245 104.75 -79.78 3.92
CA GLU A 245 105.23 -80.32 2.66
C GLU A 245 106.68 -80.81 2.76
N GLN A 246 107.56 -80.04 3.41
CA GLN A 246 108.95 -80.47 3.66
C GLN A 246 109.02 -81.73 4.53
N LEU A 247 108.20 -81.81 5.59
CA LEU A 247 108.14 -82.99 6.46
C LEU A 247 107.58 -84.20 5.72
N ARG A 248 106.54 -84.04 4.90
CA ARG A 248 106.00 -85.10 4.04
C ARG A 248 107.05 -85.58 3.05
N ALA A 249 107.76 -84.67 2.38
CA ALA A 249 108.84 -85.01 1.46
C ALA A 249 110.03 -85.71 2.16
N LEU A 250 110.27 -85.45 3.45
CA LEU A 250 111.24 -86.20 4.25
C LEU A 250 110.72 -87.60 4.60
N GLN A 251 109.47 -87.71 5.04
CA GLN A 251 108.83 -89.00 5.33
C GLN A 251 108.77 -89.89 4.08
N GLU A 252 108.42 -89.34 2.92
CA GLU A 252 108.41 -90.08 1.64
C GLU A 252 109.81 -90.58 1.27
N ARG A 253 110.86 -89.76 1.47
CA ARG A 253 112.25 -90.19 1.27
C ARG A 253 112.64 -91.32 2.21
N LEU A 254 112.23 -91.27 3.48
CA LEU A 254 112.48 -92.34 4.44
C LEU A 254 111.73 -93.63 4.05
N LEU A 255 110.45 -93.55 3.71
CA LEU A 255 109.67 -94.69 3.21
C LEU A 255 110.29 -95.28 1.94
N GLU A 256 110.83 -94.45 1.06
CA GLU A 256 111.51 -94.94 -0.14
C GLU A 256 112.82 -95.66 0.19
N HIS A 257 113.57 -95.17 1.17
CA HIS A 257 114.73 -95.90 1.70
C HIS A 257 114.32 -97.24 2.31
N GLU A 258 113.24 -97.30 3.08
CA GLU A 258 112.69 -98.56 3.62
C GLU A 258 112.26 -99.51 2.49
N ARG A 259 111.49 -99.04 1.50
CA ARG A 259 111.13 -99.83 0.30
C ARG A 259 112.36 -100.41 -0.39
N ARG A 260 113.41 -99.61 -0.58
CA ARG A 260 114.67 -100.08 -1.18
C ARG A 260 115.38 -101.12 -0.31
N ILE A 261 115.37 -100.97 1.01
CA ILE A 261 115.92 -101.97 1.94
C ILE A 261 115.13 -103.28 1.81
N GLU A 262 113.80 -103.24 1.82
CA GLU A 262 112.93 -104.40 1.64
C GLU A 262 113.16 -105.07 0.28
N GLU A 263 113.29 -104.30 -0.80
CA GLU A 263 113.62 -104.84 -2.13
C GLU A 263 114.97 -105.56 -2.15
N VAL A 264 115.99 -105.00 -1.49
CA VAL A 264 117.31 -105.63 -1.36
C VAL A 264 117.24 -106.88 -0.48
N GLN A 265 116.46 -106.86 0.61
CA GLN A 265 116.22 -108.03 1.46
C GLN A 265 115.45 -109.13 0.72
N LYS A 266 114.41 -108.80 -0.05
CA LYS A 266 113.71 -109.76 -0.92
C LYS A 266 114.63 -110.36 -1.97
N LYS A 267 115.47 -109.53 -2.61
CA LYS A 267 116.51 -110.04 -3.52
C LYS A 267 117.46 -111.00 -2.80
N LYS A 268 117.82 -110.72 -1.55
CA LYS A 268 118.66 -111.61 -0.73
C LYS A 268 117.94 -112.91 -0.31
N MET A 269 116.66 -112.86 0.07
CA MET A 269 115.86 -114.04 0.42
C MET A 269 115.54 -114.90 -0.80
N GLY A 270 115.29 -114.28 -1.97
CA GLY A 270 115.15 -115.01 -3.23
C GLY A 270 116.43 -115.75 -3.63
N ILE A 271 117.60 -115.16 -3.36
CA ILE A 271 118.90 -115.85 -3.54
C ILE A 271 119.04 -117.05 -2.56
N GLN A 272 118.35 -117.01 -1.42
CA GLN A 272 118.43 -118.07 -0.41
C GLN A 272 117.36 -119.16 -0.60
N GLU A 273 116.24 -118.87 -1.27
CA GLU A 273 115.25 -119.87 -1.72
C GLU A 273 115.66 -120.53 -3.06
N ASP A 274 116.48 -119.86 -3.88
CA ASP A 274 117.08 -120.43 -5.10
C ASP A 274 118.36 -121.26 -4.84
N GLU A 275 118.91 -121.27 -3.61
CA GLU A 275 120.02 -122.16 -3.21
C GLU A 275 119.55 -123.44 -2.47
N ASP A 276 118.28 -123.53 -2.06
CA ASP A 276 117.69 -124.70 -1.37
C ASP A 276 116.56 -125.41 -2.19
N ALA A 277 116.53 -125.24 -3.52
CA ALA A 277 115.62 -125.93 -4.46
C ALA A 277 116.36 -126.58 -5.65
#